data_AF-A0A7W0ZWJ0-F1
#
_entry.id   AF-A0A7W0ZWJ0-F1
#
_cell.length_a   1.000
_cell.length_b   1.000
_cell.length_c   1.000
_cell.angle_alpha   90.00
_cell.angle_beta   90.00
_cell.angle_gamma   90.00
#
_symmetry.space_group_name_H-M   'P 1'
#
loop_
_entity.id
_entity.type
_entity.pdbx_description
1 polymer ?
#
loop_
_entity_poly.entity_id
_entity_poly.type
_entity_poly.pdbx_seq_one_letter_code
_entity_poly.pdbx_strand_id
1 'polypeptide(L)'
;MVTATSSIFRDARPRSLGGPRRSTSPTIAIRPPTATVPSTTDGKLIAILDAPLAPSETALTGFARKEHELGALVATLSVFECRALHKRLSNPQHGDELAHKLARLTLERRCRLLSFLADARRREALASSHR
;
A
#
# COMPACT_ATOMS: atom_id res chain seq x y z
N MET A 1 43.79 -22.09 76.69
CA MET A 1 42.43 -22.62 76.93
C MET A 1 41.83 -22.88 75.55
N VAL A 2 41.81 -24.11 75.04
CA VAL A 2 40.66 -25.06 75.07
C VAL A 2 39.35 -24.30 74.77
N THR A 3 38.62 -24.52 73.67
CA THR A 3 37.93 -25.77 73.32
C THR A 3 37.50 -25.81 71.83
N ALA A 4 37.54 -27.01 71.27
CA ALA A 4 37.00 -27.42 69.97
C ALA A 4 35.49 -27.23 69.83
N THR A 5 34.97 -27.29 68.58
CA THR A 5 33.71 -27.96 68.16
C THR A 5 33.63 -27.81 66.63
N SER A 6 34.10 -28.79 65.86
CA SER A 6 33.35 -29.92 65.30
C SER A 6 32.75 -29.64 63.91
N SER A 7 33.21 -30.51 63.01
CA SER A 7 32.80 -30.84 61.65
C SER A 7 31.29 -30.88 61.38
N ILE A 8 31.00 -31.15 60.10
CA ILE A 8 29.83 -31.85 59.54
C ILE A 8 29.04 -30.92 58.61
N PHE A 9 29.39 -30.89 57.33
CA PHE A 9 28.45 -31.31 56.29
C PHE A 9 29.18 -31.55 54.96
N ARG A 10 28.97 -32.76 54.44
CA ARG A 10 29.44 -33.27 53.17
C ARG A 10 28.25 -33.29 52.22
N ASP A 11 28.52 -33.00 50.95
CA ASP A 11 27.79 -33.39 49.74
C ASP A 11 26.27 -33.16 49.64
N ALA A 12 25.90 -32.29 48.69
CA ALA A 12 24.96 -32.66 47.62
C ALA A 12 25.04 -31.62 46.49
N ARG A 13 25.62 -32.00 45.34
CA ARG A 13 25.37 -31.30 44.07
C ARG A 13 23.93 -31.56 43.63
N PRO A 14 23.30 -30.62 42.91
CA PRO A 14 23.10 -30.94 41.51
C PRO A 14 23.50 -29.80 40.57
N ARG A 15 24.10 -30.21 39.45
CA ARG A 15 24.33 -29.41 38.24
C ARG A 15 23.00 -28.78 37.81
N SER A 16 22.86 -27.48 37.96
CA SER A 16 21.81 -26.72 37.26
C SER A 16 22.35 -26.28 35.91
N LEU A 17 21.93 -27.01 34.88
CA LEU A 17 22.06 -26.67 33.46
C LEU A 17 21.18 -25.45 33.17
N GLY A 18 21.67 -24.27 33.53
CA GLY A 18 21.10 -22.99 33.12
C GLY A 18 21.47 -22.66 31.67
N GLY A 19 20.99 -23.46 30.72
CA GLY A 19 21.04 -23.07 29.31
C GLY A 19 20.12 -21.87 29.10
N PRO A 20 20.55 -20.82 28.36
CA PRO A 20 19.65 -19.74 28.03
C PRO A 20 18.53 -20.32 27.16
N ARG A 21 17.31 -20.35 27.69
CA ARG A 21 16.10 -20.55 26.90
C ARG A 21 16.06 -19.41 25.88
N ARG A 22 16.55 -19.67 24.66
CA ARG A 22 16.26 -18.86 23.48
C ARG A 22 14.74 -18.90 23.33
N SER A 23 14.10 -17.84 23.81
CA SER A 23 12.73 -17.51 23.44
C SER A 23 12.73 -17.32 21.94
N THR A 24 12.38 -18.37 21.20
CA THR A 24 12.04 -18.27 19.79
C THR A 24 10.67 -17.62 19.71
N SER A 25 10.62 -16.32 20.04
CA SER A 25 9.54 -15.50 19.55
C SER A 25 9.62 -15.57 18.03
N PRO A 26 8.57 -16.03 17.33
CA PRO A 26 8.53 -15.89 15.89
C PRO A 26 8.59 -14.39 15.62
N THR A 27 9.77 -13.92 15.22
CA THR A 27 9.91 -12.59 14.66
C THR A 27 9.13 -12.66 13.37
N ILE A 28 7.86 -12.25 13.43
CA ILE A 28 7.07 -11.92 12.25
C ILE A 28 7.85 -10.77 11.62
N ALA A 29 8.75 -11.12 10.71
CA ALA A 29 9.36 -10.17 9.81
C ALA A 29 8.19 -9.60 9.02
N ILE A 30 7.68 -8.45 9.46
CA ILE A 30 6.86 -7.59 8.64
C ILE A 30 7.80 -7.14 7.53
N ARG A 31 7.90 -7.99 6.50
CA ARG A 31 8.53 -7.63 5.24
C ARG A 31 7.80 -6.34 4.83
N PRO A 32 8.50 -5.19 4.72
CA PRO A 32 7.87 -4.04 4.08
C PRO A 32 7.38 -4.57 2.73
N PRO A 33 6.10 -4.42 2.37
CA PRO A 33 5.66 -4.81 1.05
C PRO A 33 6.39 -3.89 0.08
N THR A 34 7.56 -4.32 -0.41
CA THR A 34 8.03 -3.98 -1.74
C THR A 34 7.06 -4.70 -2.69
N ALA A 35 5.83 -4.21 -2.70
CA ALA A 35 4.77 -4.70 -3.55
C ALA A 35 4.98 -4.05 -4.92
N THR A 36 5.88 -4.63 -5.70
CA THR A 36 5.91 -4.41 -7.15
C THR A 36 4.87 -5.30 -7.81
N VAL A 37 3.57 -5.08 -7.55
CA VAL A 37 2.46 -5.56 -8.40
C VAL A 37 1.26 -4.61 -8.18
N PRO A 38 0.70 -4.04 -9.26
CA PRO A 38 -0.59 -4.56 -9.72
C PRO A 38 -0.58 -4.69 -11.26
N SER A 39 -0.33 -5.90 -11.76
CA SER A 39 -0.20 -6.20 -13.19
C SER A 39 -1.53 -6.13 -13.98
N THR A 40 -2.56 -5.41 -13.51
CA THR A 40 -3.79 -5.21 -14.30
C THR A 40 -4.39 -3.82 -14.18
N THR A 41 -4.61 -3.27 -12.98
CA THR A 41 -5.28 -1.96 -12.84
C THR A 41 -4.36 -0.79 -13.19
N ASP A 42 -3.15 -0.73 -12.62
CA ASP A 42 -2.19 0.32 -12.95
C ASP A 42 -1.79 0.27 -14.41
N GLY A 43 -1.57 -0.93 -14.95
CA GLY A 43 -1.26 -1.13 -16.37
C GLY A 43 -2.36 -0.59 -17.29
N LYS A 44 -3.64 -0.78 -16.93
CA LYS A 44 -4.77 -0.19 -17.68
C LYS A 44 -4.82 1.34 -17.56
N LEU A 45 -4.61 1.90 -16.36
CA LEU A 45 -4.54 3.35 -16.17
C LEU A 45 -3.40 3.97 -16.99
N ILE A 46 -2.23 3.32 -16.98
CA ILE A 46 -1.06 3.72 -17.77
C ILE A 46 -1.36 3.63 -19.26
N ALA A 47 -1.98 2.54 -19.73
CA ALA A 47 -2.34 2.37 -21.14
C ALA A 47 -3.29 3.47 -21.63
N ILE A 48 -4.27 3.88 -20.82
CA ILE A 48 -5.16 5.02 -21.15
C ILE A 48 -4.35 6.32 -21.25
N LEU A 49 -3.44 6.57 -20.31
CA LEU A 49 -2.58 7.77 -20.32
C LEU A 49 -1.63 7.80 -21.52
N ASP A 50 -1.10 6.65 -21.93
CA ASP A 50 -0.17 6.51 -23.05
C ASP A 50 -0.86 6.41 -24.41
N ALA A 51 -2.17 6.20 -24.46
CA ALA A 51 -2.90 6.05 -25.72
C ALA A 51 -2.63 7.24 -26.66
N PRO A 52 -2.27 7.01 -27.94
CA PRO A 52 -2.04 8.10 -28.88
C PRO A 52 -3.35 8.86 -29.14
N LEU A 53 -3.21 10.11 -29.57
CA LEU A 53 -4.34 10.88 -30.09
C LEU A 53 -4.72 10.32 -31.46
N ALA A 54 -6.02 10.27 -31.76
CA ALA A 54 -6.48 9.91 -33.10
C ALA A 54 -6.05 10.98 -34.12
N PRO A 55 -5.88 10.64 -35.41
CA PRO A 55 -5.36 11.55 -36.42
C PRO A 55 -6.21 12.82 -36.65
N SER A 56 -7.48 12.83 -36.24
CA SER A 56 -8.39 13.98 -36.30
C SER A 56 -8.72 14.58 -34.92
N GLU A 57 -8.12 14.07 -33.84
CA GLU A 57 -8.38 14.56 -32.48
C GLU A 57 -7.47 15.75 -32.15
N THR A 58 -8.06 16.81 -31.61
CA THR A 58 -7.30 17.84 -30.90
C THR A 58 -6.76 17.30 -29.57
N ALA A 59 -5.73 17.96 -29.03
CA ALA A 59 -5.25 17.61 -27.69
C ALA A 59 -6.35 17.70 -26.63
N LEU A 60 -7.21 18.71 -26.70
CA LEU A 60 -8.32 18.87 -25.76
C LEU A 60 -9.28 17.67 -25.81
N THR A 61 -9.71 17.27 -27.00
CA THR A 61 -10.62 16.13 -27.20
C THR A 61 -9.97 14.80 -26.79
N GLY A 62 -8.70 14.59 -27.15
CA GLY A 62 -7.96 13.38 -26.74
C GLY A 62 -7.82 13.28 -25.22
N PHE A 63 -7.55 14.39 -24.52
CA PHE A 63 -7.50 14.39 -23.06
C PHE A 63 -8.87 14.20 -22.42
N ALA A 64 -9.94 14.78 -22.99
CA ALA A 64 -11.29 14.55 -22.49
C ALA A 64 -11.70 13.08 -22.60
N ARG A 65 -11.35 12.41 -23.73
CA ARG A 65 -11.53 10.96 -23.91
C ARG A 65 -10.78 10.18 -22.84
N LYS A 66 -9.49 10.47 -22.63
CA LYS A 66 -8.68 9.81 -21.59
C LYS A 66 -9.25 10.02 -20.19
N GLU A 67 -9.69 11.23 -19.86
CA GLU A 67 -10.31 11.54 -18.56
C GLU A 67 -11.60 10.74 -18.35
N HIS A 68 -12.41 10.61 -19.39
CA HIS A 68 -13.61 9.77 -19.37
C HIS A 68 -13.28 8.28 -19.17
N GLU A 69 -12.31 7.75 -19.93
CA GLU A 69 -11.84 6.36 -19.80
C GLU A 69 -11.24 6.07 -18.41
N LEU A 70 -10.44 6.99 -17.86
CA LEU A 70 -9.91 6.90 -16.50
C LEU A 70 -11.04 6.90 -15.47
N GLY A 71 -12.02 7.79 -15.62
CA GLY A 71 -13.18 7.87 -14.74
C GLY A 71 -14.00 6.59 -14.75
N ALA A 72 -14.24 6.02 -15.94
CA ALA A 72 -14.95 4.75 -16.11
C ALA A 72 -14.20 3.59 -15.45
N LEU A 73 -12.87 3.51 -15.62
CA LEU A 73 -12.07 2.48 -14.97
C LEU A 73 -12.10 2.64 -13.44
N VAL A 74 -11.90 3.84 -12.92
CA VAL A 74 -11.96 4.10 -11.48
C VAL A 74 -13.35 3.85 -10.90
N ALA A 75 -14.42 4.01 -11.68
CA ALA A 75 -15.78 3.68 -11.26
C ALA A 75 -15.98 2.16 -11.04
N THR A 76 -15.19 1.31 -11.69
CA THR A 76 -15.22 -0.15 -11.48
C THR A 76 -14.44 -0.61 -10.24
N LEU A 77 -13.60 0.25 -9.67
CA LEU A 77 -12.78 -0.09 -8.51
C LEU A 77 -13.60 -0.05 -7.23
N SER A 78 -13.25 -0.92 -6.30
CA SER A 78 -13.80 -0.88 -4.94
C SER A 78 -13.40 0.41 -4.22
N VAL A 79 -14.16 0.78 -3.18
CA VAL A 79 -13.81 1.94 -2.34
C VAL A 79 -12.44 1.77 -1.68
N PHE A 80 -12.05 0.55 -1.34
CA PHE A 80 -10.74 0.26 -0.77
C PHE A 80 -9.60 0.55 -1.76
N GLU A 81 -9.74 0.08 -3.01
CA GLU A 81 -8.77 0.34 -4.08
C GLU A 81 -8.69 1.83 -4.42
N CYS A 82 -9.83 2.52 -4.50
CA CYS A 82 -9.88 3.97 -4.73
C CYS A 82 -9.10 4.73 -3.64
N ARG A 83 -9.25 4.36 -2.37
CA ARG A 83 -8.52 4.97 -1.25
C ARG A 83 -7.03 4.68 -1.28
N ALA A 84 -6.65 3.42 -1.58
CA ALA A 84 -5.25 3.03 -1.70
C ALA A 84 -4.56 3.83 -2.82
N LEU A 85 -5.22 3.96 -3.97
CA LEU A 85 -4.74 4.71 -5.12
C LEU A 85 -4.68 6.22 -4.83
N HIS A 86 -5.71 6.79 -4.19
CA HIS A 86 -5.68 8.18 -3.74
C HIS A 86 -4.51 8.48 -2.80
N LYS A 87 -4.28 7.63 -1.79
CA LYS A 87 -3.18 7.79 -0.83
C LYS A 87 -1.82 7.74 -1.53
N ARG A 88 -1.63 6.79 -2.45
CA ARG A 88 -0.40 6.63 -3.23
C ARG A 88 -0.15 7.82 -4.17
N LEU A 89 -1.17 8.31 -4.87
CA LEU A 89 -1.01 9.43 -5.81
C LEU A 89 -0.90 10.81 -5.12
N SER A 90 -1.39 10.91 -3.89
CA SER A 90 -1.20 12.10 -3.04
C SER A 90 0.22 12.18 -2.47
N ASN A 91 0.86 11.04 -2.22
CA ASN A 91 2.25 10.96 -1.76
C ASN A 91 3.06 10.04 -2.70
N PRO A 92 3.42 10.53 -3.89
CA PRO A 92 4.04 9.71 -4.93
C PRO A 92 5.43 9.23 -4.47
N GLN A 93 5.65 7.92 -4.55
CA GLN A 93 6.95 7.32 -4.26
C GLN A 93 7.90 7.46 -5.44
N HIS A 94 9.21 7.48 -5.17
CA HIS A 94 10.22 7.46 -6.23
C HIS A 94 10.14 6.14 -7.00
N GLY A 95 10.08 6.20 -8.33
CA GLY A 95 9.92 5.04 -9.20
C GLY A 95 8.46 4.63 -9.48
N ASP A 96 7.48 5.37 -8.96
CA ASP A 96 6.06 5.13 -9.29
C ASP A 96 5.73 5.68 -10.69
N GLU A 97 5.64 4.78 -11.68
CA GLU A 97 5.38 5.13 -13.07
C GLU A 97 4.00 5.78 -13.27
N LEU A 98 2.96 5.29 -12.58
CA LEU A 98 1.62 5.84 -12.66
C LEU A 98 1.60 7.28 -12.13
N ALA A 99 2.23 7.51 -10.98
CA ALA A 99 2.35 8.83 -10.40
C ALA A 99 3.15 9.78 -11.31
N HIS A 100 4.24 9.29 -11.92
CA HIS A 100 5.04 10.06 -12.87
C HIS A 100 4.23 10.48 -14.10
N LYS A 101 3.42 9.56 -14.67
CA LYS A 101 2.55 9.88 -15.81
C LYS A 101 1.44 10.87 -15.42
N LEU A 102 0.84 10.71 -14.24
CA LEU A 102 -0.16 11.65 -13.74
C LEU A 102 0.42 13.03 -13.42
N ALA A 103 1.70 13.12 -13.06
CA ALA A 103 2.39 14.39 -12.87
C ALA A 103 2.58 15.18 -14.18
N ARG A 104 2.51 14.51 -15.34
CA ARG A 104 2.54 15.17 -16.67
C ARG A 104 1.20 15.79 -17.05
N LEU A 105 0.12 15.48 -16.34
CA LEU A 105 -1.17 16.14 -16.54
C LEU A 105 -1.14 17.54 -15.93
N THR A 106 -1.96 18.45 -16.48
CA THR A 106 -2.21 19.76 -15.87
C THR A 106 -2.71 19.58 -14.43
N LEU A 107 -2.33 20.51 -13.54
CA LEU A 107 -2.72 20.48 -12.12
C LEU A 107 -4.23 20.32 -11.93
N GLU A 108 -5.04 21.09 -12.66
CA GLU A 108 -6.50 21.04 -12.59
C GLU A 108 -7.04 19.63 -12.82
N ARG A 109 -6.61 18.96 -13.90
CA ARG A 109 -7.02 17.60 -14.24
C ARG A 109 -6.60 16.59 -13.18
N ARG A 110 -5.38 16.73 -12.64
CA ARG A 110 -4.91 15.88 -11.54
C ARG A 110 -5.80 16.07 -10.30
N CYS A 111 -6.15 17.30 -9.95
CA CYS A 111 -7.04 17.60 -8.82
C CYS A 111 -8.44 17.01 -9.00
N ARG A 112 -9.01 17.05 -10.21
CA ARG A 112 -10.30 16.41 -10.51
C ARG A 112 -10.24 14.89 -10.32
N LEU A 113 -9.20 14.24 -10.84
CA LEU A 113 -9.02 12.79 -10.67
C LEU A 113 -8.88 12.40 -9.20
N LEU A 114 -8.07 13.13 -8.43
CA LEU A 114 -7.92 12.90 -6.98
C LEU A 114 -9.25 13.11 -6.25
N SER A 115 -10.01 14.14 -6.60
CA SER A 115 -11.34 14.39 -6.02
C SER A 115 -12.31 13.24 -6.33
N PHE A 116 -12.28 12.71 -7.56
CA PHE A 116 -13.11 11.58 -7.97
C PHE A 116 -12.78 10.28 -7.20
N LEU A 117 -11.50 10.06 -6.90
CA LEU A 117 -11.04 8.95 -6.07
C LEU A 117 -11.44 9.13 -4.60
N ALA A 118 -11.37 10.36 -4.07
CA ALA A 118 -11.79 10.67 -2.71
C ALA A 118 -13.30 10.47 -2.51
N ASP A 119 -14.12 10.76 -3.53
CA ASP A 119 -15.59 10.68 -3.47
C ASP A 119 -16.14 9.25 -3.68
N ALA A 120 -15.28 8.23 -3.76
CA ALA A 120 -15.68 6.84 -4.02
C ALA A 120 -16.75 6.31 -3.04
N ARG A 121 -16.64 6.66 -1.75
CA ARG A 121 -17.62 6.21 -0.73
C ARG A 121 -19.01 6.85 -0.92
N ARG A 122 -19.07 8.13 -1.30
CA ARG A 122 -20.35 8.79 -1.58
C ARG A 122 -21.00 8.16 -2.80
N ARG A 123 -20.23 7.88 -3.86
CA ARG A 123 -20.72 7.21 -5.06
C ARG A 123 -21.29 5.81 -4.77
N GLU A 124 -20.60 5.02 -3.94
CA GLU A 124 -21.08 3.71 -3.52
C GLU A 124 -22.39 3.81 -2.72
N ALA A 125 -22.52 4.78 -1.82
CA ALA A 125 -23.74 5.02 -1.06
C ALA A 125 -24.93 5.41 -1.95
N LEU A 126 -24.71 6.26 -2.95
CA LEU A 126 -25.74 6.61 -3.94
C LEU A 126 -26.15 5.40 -4.78
N ALA A 127 -25.17 4.60 -5.23
CA ALA A 127 -25.43 3.39 -6.01
C ALA A 127 -26.20 2.32 -5.22
N SER A 128 -25.95 2.19 -3.91
CA SER A 128 -26.68 1.26 -3.04
C SER A 128 -28.07 1.75 -2.64
N SER A 129 -28.28 3.07 -2.54
CA SER A 129 -29.61 3.66 -2.26
C SER A 129 -30.61 3.57 -3.41
N HIS A 130 -30.13 3.32 -4.63
CA HIS A 130 -30.96 3.25 -5.83
C HIS A 130 -31.38 1.82 -6.20
N ARG A 131 -31.02 0.82 -5.37
CA ARG A 131 -31.47 -0.58 -5.45
C ARG A 131 -32.58 -0.85 -4.46
#